data_AF-A0ABF7PUP9-F1
#
_entry.id   AF-A0ABF7PUP9-F1
#
_cell.length_a   1.000
_cell.length_b   1.000
_cell.length_c   1.000
_cell.angle_alpha   90.00
_cell.angle_beta   90.00
_cell.angle_gamma   90.00
#
_symmetry.space_group_name_H-M   'P 1'
#
loop_
_entity.id
_entity.type
_entity.pdbx_description
1 polymer ?
#
loop_
_entity_poly.entity_id
_entity_poly.type
_entity_poly.pdbx_seq_one_letter_code
_entity_poly.pdbx_strand_id
1 'polypeptide(L)'
;MSKTSEERIKIYLSKLSKYKNKILKENSIKDIIERADISDADIENIEMRFSKIYDRARRLEEMGELSDSLRELETIYLYSLHNKSIFASFFNFYKRLIKRIDSKNLNKKLIHVSLQAREFGIVSGINLKDYDEAERLKHRVLILLLSFVLIAIIAFITYTIMHSFIGGYEKLDEVKDVHRTTFQGLPSVTRASDLVVESVNLAAGPYVLYHVEVEDAKVLVFEDAHAYQLKAGVVSAKDPIKRIYYGVTVYDDLGRPILNKVFEKTSDFPNKWSKGVYAPIDFIYSISKEINGHPKKMVLDIRLVEFFSEVDNLSSVNLETSSSILNFKYLGSYFNESFGIYEANSLIEVYNDSKDNIKDLEIEVTYVSKDSQIIRSLQRKLISESNSFLKPYSRQSFSLKTIFPKEIYPNIKEELSSIKIVNVFVR
;
A
#
# COMPACT_ATOMS: atom_id res chain seq x y z
N MET A 1 -35.73 33.08 -37.37
CA MET A 1 -34.51 33.57 -38.03
C MET A 1 -33.44 32.50 -37.89
N SER A 2 -32.80 32.11 -39.00
CA SER A 2 -31.68 31.16 -38.97
C SER A 2 -30.49 31.80 -38.27
N LYS A 3 -29.91 31.12 -37.28
CA LYS A 3 -28.74 31.62 -36.56
C LYS A 3 -27.56 31.75 -37.53
N THR A 4 -26.75 32.78 -37.38
CA THR A 4 -25.53 32.91 -38.20
C THR A 4 -24.49 31.84 -37.79
N SER A 5 -23.54 31.53 -38.68
CA SER A 5 -22.42 30.60 -38.39
C SER A 5 -21.69 30.98 -37.09
N GLU A 6 -21.41 32.28 -36.92
CA GLU A 6 -20.75 32.80 -35.72
C GLU A 6 -21.57 32.61 -34.45
N GLU A 7 -22.90 32.79 -34.51
CA GLU A 7 -23.79 32.52 -33.38
C GLU A 7 -23.81 31.04 -33.00
N ARG A 8 -23.84 30.13 -34.00
CA ARG A 8 -23.79 28.68 -33.75
C ARG A 8 -22.49 28.27 -33.08
N ILE A 9 -21.35 28.74 -33.60
CA ILE A 9 -20.01 28.51 -33.02
C ILE A 9 -19.94 29.05 -31.59
N LYS A 10 -20.45 30.26 -31.32
CA LYS A 10 -20.46 30.86 -29.99
C LYS A 10 -21.29 30.05 -28.98
N ILE A 11 -22.47 29.57 -29.39
CA ILE A 11 -23.32 28.72 -28.56
C ILE A 11 -22.61 27.40 -28.25
N TYR A 12 -21.99 26.80 -29.27
CA TYR A 12 -21.25 25.57 -29.13
C TYR A 12 -20.04 25.70 -28.18
N LEU A 13 -19.20 26.71 -28.37
CA LEU A 13 -18.08 26.98 -27.46
C LEU A 13 -18.56 27.29 -26.03
N SER A 14 -19.69 27.97 -25.88
CA SER A 14 -20.33 28.19 -24.58
C SER A 14 -20.74 26.87 -23.92
N LYS A 15 -21.36 25.94 -24.67
CA LYS A 15 -21.66 24.58 -24.17
C LYS A 15 -20.38 23.84 -23.78
N LEU A 16 -19.34 23.90 -24.61
CA LEU A 16 -18.06 23.24 -24.37
C LEU A 16 -17.33 23.81 -23.15
N SER A 17 -17.44 25.12 -22.93
CA SER A 17 -16.86 25.82 -21.77
C SER A 17 -17.39 25.32 -20.43
N LYS A 18 -18.63 24.79 -20.37
CA LYS A 18 -19.19 24.17 -19.16
C LYS A 18 -18.42 22.92 -18.73
N TYR A 19 -17.67 22.33 -19.65
CA TYR A 19 -16.86 21.14 -19.43
C TYR A 19 -15.36 21.45 -19.38
N LYS A 20 -14.94 22.72 -19.39
CA LYS A 20 -13.52 23.12 -19.44
C LYS A 20 -12.63 22.59 -18.31
N ASN A 21 -13.23 22.11 -17.22
CA ASN A 21 -12.51 21.53 -16.07
C ASN A 21 -12.61 19.99 -16.04
N LYS A 22 -13.30 19.37 -17.00
CA LYS A 22 -13.45 17.91 -17.12
C LYS A 22 -12.64 17.40 -18.31
N ILE A 23 -12.19 16.16 -18.23
CA ILE A 23 -11.57 15.47 -19.37
C ILE A 23 -12.68 14.93 -20.24
N LEU A 24 -12.72 15.39 -21.49
CA LEU A 24 -13.76 15.05 -22.46
C LEU A 24 -13.30 13.89 -23.33
N LYS A 25 -14.11 12.84 -23.38
CA LYS A 25 -13.94 11.73 -24.34
C LYS A 25 -14.28 12.21 -25.74
N GLU A 26 -13.67 11.60 -26.76
CA GLU A 26 -13.94 11.93 -28.17
C GLU A 26 -15.43 11.83 -28.51
N ASN A 27 -16.10 10.76 -28.06
CA ASN A 27 -17.54 10.57 -28.29
C ASN A 27 -18.39 11.68 -27.64
N SER A 28 -17.99 12.16 -26.45
CA SER A 28 -18.72 13.25 -25.79
C SER A 28 -18.60 14.57 -26.55
N ILE A 29 -17.49 14.80 -27.26
CA ILE A 29 -17.31 15.99 -28.09
C ILE A 29 -18.18 15.88 -29.35
N LYS A 30 -18.21 14.70 -29.99
CA LYS A 30 -19.10 14.41 -31.12
C LYS A 30 -20.57 14.61 -30.74
N ASP A 31 -21.00 14.09 -29.59
CA ASP A 31 -22.37 14.30 -29.08
C ASP A 31 -22.70 15.79 -28.87
N ILE A 32 -21.74 16.60 -28.42
CA ILE A 32 -21.94 18.05 -28.22
C ILE A 32 -22.04 18.77 -29.57
N ILE A 33 -21.23 18.37 -30.56
CA ILE A 33 -21.25 18.91 -31.94
C ILE A 33 -22.61 18.61 -32.56
N GLU A 34 -23.08 17.36 -32.51
CA GLU A 34 -24.38 16.94 -33.06
C GLU A 34 -25.54 17.70 -32.41
N ARG A 35 -25.52 17.86 -31.07
CA ARG A 35 -26.55 18.63 -30.34
C ARG A 35 -26.42 20.14 -30.49
N ALA A 36 -25.36 20.64 -31.11
CA ALA A 36 -25.14 22.06 -31.34
C ALA A 36 -25.46 22.49 -32.78
N ASP A 37 -25.87 21.55 -33.65
CA ASP A 37 -26.24 21.80 -35.05
C ASP A 37 -25.11 22.53 -35.80
N ILE A 38 -23.88 22.07 -35.58
CA ILE A 38 -22.66 22.61 -36.19
C ILE A 38 -22.45 21.94 -37.55
N SER A 39 -22.41 22.73 -38.61
CA SER A 39 -22.16 22.26 -39.97
C SER A 39 -20.66 22.13 -40.27
N ASP A 40 -20.30 21.44 -41.35
CA ASP A 40 -18.90 21.32 -41.79
C ASP A 40 -18.25 22.70 -42.09
N ALA A 41 -19.02 23.65 -42.62
CA ALA A 41 -18.56 25.03 -42.83
C ALA A 41 -18.31 25.77 -41.49
N ASP A 42 -19.06 25.43 -40.44
CA ASP A 42 -18.82 25.97 -39.10
C ASP A 42 -17.54 25.37 -38.48
N ILE A 43 -17.25 24.09 -38.76
CA ILE A 43 -15.99 23.43 -38.37
C ILE A 43 -14.81 24.10 -39.06
N GLU A 44 -14.86 24.32 -40.37
CA GLU A 44 -13.80 25.02 -41.11
C GLU A 44 -13.53 26.43 -40.54
N ASN A 45 -14.59 27.16 -40.17
CA ASN A 45 -14.47 28.46 -39.51
C ASN A 45 -13.81 28.38 -38.12
N ILE A 46 -14.04 27.30 -37.36
CA ILE A 46 -13.37 27.04 -36.08
C ILE A 46 -11.88 26.78 -36.30
N GLU A 47 -11.52 25.97 -37.30
CA GLU A 47 -10.13 25.66 -37.65
C GLU A 47 -9.37 26.89 -38.15
N MET A 48 -10.00 27.73 -38.97
CA MET A 48 -9.44 29.00 -39.43
C MET A 48 -9.20 29.98 -38.26
N ARG A 49 -10.16 30.10 -37.32
CA ARG A 49 -9.99 30.93 -36.11
C ARG A 49 -8.87 30.41 -35.22
N PHE A 50 -8.78 29.09 -35.03
CA PHE A 50 -7.67 28.47 -34.31
C PHE A 50 -6.33 28.85 -34.94
N SER A 51 -6.19 28.65 -36.25
CA SER A 51 -4.95 28.87 -36.99
C SER A 51 -4.47 30.32 -36.90
N LYS A 52 -5.39 31.28 -37.09
CA LYS A 52 -5.09 32.72 -37.00
C LYS A 52 -4.53 33.13 -35.63
N ILE A 53 -5.13 32.64 -34.54
CA ILE A 53 -4.70 32.99 -33.18
C ILE A 53 -3.46 32.18 -32.79
N TYR A 54 -3.34 30.93 -33.24
CA TYR A 54 -2.15 30.10 -33.04
C TYR A 54 -0.91 30.74 -33.68
N ASP A 55 -1.03 31.23 -34.91
CA ASP A 55 0.05 31.94 -35.60
C ASP A 55 0.44 33.25 -34.89
N ARG A 56 -0.55 33.96 -34.34
CA ARG A 56 -0.30 35.16 -33.54
C ARG A 56 0.46 34.82 -32.26
N ALA A 57 0.04 33.79 -31.53
CA ALA A 57 0.73 33.31 -30.34
C ALA A 57 2.16 32.88 -30.67
N ARG A 58 2.38 32.23 -31.81
CA ARG A 58 3.72 31.83 -32.27
C ARG A 58 4.62 33.04 -32.54
N ARG A 59 4.13 34.07 -33.23
CA ARG A 59 4.90 35.32 -33.44
C ARG A 59 5.28 35.99 -32.11
N LEU A 60 4.37 36.00 -31.14
CA LEU A 60 4.66 36.54 -29.80
C LEU A 60 5.73 35.73 -29.07
N GLU A 61 5.73 34.40 -29.20
CA GLU A 61 6.82 33.56 -28.67
C GLU A 61 8.16 33.89 -29.34
N GLU A 62 8.16 34.05 -30.67
CA GLU A 62 9.36 34.41 -31.46
C GLU A 62 9.90 35.80 -31.07
N MET A 63 9.02 36.73 -30.67
CA MET A 63 9.37 38.05 -30.14
C MET A 63 9.81 38.03 -28.66
N GLY A 64 9.73 36.88 -27.98
CA GLY A 64 10.08 36.73 -26.57
C GLY A 64 8.96 37.12 -25.59
N GLU A 65 7.78 37.50 -26.08
CA GLU A 65 6.61 37.87 -25.28
C GLU A 65 5.86 36.61 -24.80
N LEU A 66 6.51 35.80 -23.96
CA LEU A 66 6.02 34.48 -23.55
C LEU A 66 4.66 34.52 -22.84
N SER A 67 4.42 35.54 -22.00
CA SER A 67 3.16 35.70 -21.26
C SER A 67 2.00 36.04 -22.19
N ASP A 68 2.21 36.96 -23.15
CA ASP A 68 1.20 37.35 -24.12
C ASP A 68 0.92 36.22 -25.12
N SER A 69 1.97 35.50 -25.53
CA SER A 69 1.87 34.27 -26.32
C SER A 69 1.00 33.22 -25.62
N LEU A 70 1.25 32.97 -24.33
CA LEU A 70 0.46 32.03 -23.53
C LEU A 70 -1.00 32.49 -23.39
N ARG A 71 -1.23 33.79 -23.17
CA ARG A 71 -2.58 34.35 -23.06
C ARG A 71 -3.38 34.14 -24.34
N GLU A 72 -2.80 34.42 -25.50
CA GLU A 72 -3.43 34.16 -26.81
C GLU A 72 -3.71 32.66 -26.98
N LEU A 73 -2.75 31.80 -26.62
CA LEU A 73 -2.91 30.35 -26.71
C LEU A 73 -4.06 29.85 -25.80
N GLU A 74 -4.19 30.34 -24.56
CA GLU A 74 -5.28 29.97 -23.66
C GLU A 74 -6.67 30.29 -24.24
N THR A 75 -6.81 31.32 -25.08
CA THR A 75 -8.09 31.66 -25.71
C THR A 75 -8.58 30.60 -26.71
N ILE A 76 -7.66 29.84 -27.32
CA ILE A 76 -7.97 28.82 -28.32
C ILE A 76 -8.01 27.40 -27.80
N TYR A 77 -7.90 27.21 -26.47
CA TYR A 77 -8.00 25.88 -25.87
C TYR A 77 -9.29 25.16 -26.29
N LEU A 78 -10.45 25.82 -26.17
CA LEU A 78 -11.72 25.18 -26.51
C LEU A 78 -11.77 24.83 -28.00
N TYR A 79 -11.35 25.74 -28.89
CA TYR A 79 -11.27 25.52 -30.33
C TYR A 79 -10.40 24.31 -30.70
N SER A 80 -9.35 24.05 -29.93
CA SER A 80 -8.43 22.94 -30.20
C SER A 80 -9.05 21.55 -29.96
N LEU A 81 -10.07 21.44 -29.11
CA LEU A 81 -10.65 20.14 -28.68
C LEU A 81 -11.40 19.38 -29.79
N HIS A 82 -11.56 19.99 -30.96
CA HIS A 82 -12.49 19.52 -31.99
C HIS A 82 -11.83 18.52 -32.94
N ASN A 83 -10.50 18.58 -33.04
CA ASN A 83 -9.72 17.76 -33.95
C ASN A 83 -8.42 17.36 -33.23
N LYS A 84 -8.13 16.06 -33.22
CA LYS A 84 -6.93 15.51 -32.56
C LYS A 84 -5.63 16.15 -33.05
N SER A 85 -5.52 16.44 -34.34
CA SER A 85 -4.32 17.07 -34.94
C SER A 85 -4.14 18.52 -34.45
N ILE A 86 -5.25 19.27 -34.40
CA ILE A 86 -5.28 20.65 -33.90
C ILE A 86 -4.94 20.67 -32.40
N PHE A 87 -5.53 19.77 -31.62
CA PHE A 87 -5.20 19.63 -30.20
C PHE A 87 -3.73 19.26 -29.98
N ALA A 88 -3.16 18.37 -30.79
CA ALA A 88 -1.75 18.00 -30.69
C ALA A 88 -0.83 19.22 -30.92
N SER A 89 -1.15 20.04 -31.92
CA SER A 89 -0.42 21.28 -32.20
C SER A 89 -0.52 22.27 -31.03
N PHE A 90 -1.73 22.47 -30.51
CA PHE A 90 -1.97 23.27 -29.31
C PHE A 90 -1.17 22.77 -28.11
N PHE A 91 -1.28 21.47 -27.79
CA PHE A 91 -0.66 20.85 -26.63
C PHE A 91 0.86 20.98 -26.66
N ASN A 92 1.48 20.69 -27.80
CA ASN A 92 2.93 20.78 -27.95
C ASN A 92 3.43 22.21 -27.74
N PHE A 93 2.71 23.20 -28.27
CA PHE A 93 3.06 24.60 -28.08
C PHE A 93 2.82 25.04 -26.62
N TYR A 94 1.68 24.68 -26.04
CA TYR A 94 1.33 25.02 -24.65
C TYR A 94 2.34 24.44 -23.65
N LYS A 95 2.72 23.17 -23.83
CA LYS A 95 3.75 22.49 -23.03
C LYS A 95 5.11 23.18 -23.15
N ARG A 96 5.49 23.61 -24.36
CA ARG A 96 6.75 24.34 -24.60
C ARG A 96 6.77 25.68 -23.88
N LEU A 97 5.70 26.48 -23.98
CA LEU A 97 5.60 27.78 -23.32
C LEU A 97 5.62 27.64 -21.80
N ILE A 98 4.86 26.70 -21.23
CA ILE A 98 4.84 26.49 -19.78
C ILE A 98 6.21 26.07 -19.25
N LYS A 99 6.93 25.20 -19.97
CA LYS A 99 8.30 24.82 -19.60
C LYS A 99 9.27 26.01 -19.60
N ARG A 100 9.06 27.00 -20.47
CA ARG A 100 9.90 28.20 -20.55
C ARG A 100 9.55 29.27 -19.51
N ILE A 101 8.27 29.39 -19.14
CA ILE A 101 7.81 30.34 -18.11
C ILE A 101 8.05 29.82 -16.69
N ASP A 102 7.99 28.49 -16.50
CA ASP A 102 8.22 27.78 -15.25
C ASP A 102 7.48 28.35 -14.03
N SER A 103 6.15 28.37 -14.12
CA SER A 103 5.28 28.81 -13.02
C SER A 103 4.49 27.65 -12.43
N LYS A 104 4.49 27.55 -11.10
CA LYS A 104 3.73 26.54 -10.34
C LYS A 104 2.24 26.51 -10.69
N ASN A 105 1.63 27.67 -10.94
CA ASN A 105 0.21 27.74 -11.31
C ASN A 105 -0.05 27.24 -12.74
N LEU A 106 0.89 27.50 -13.65
CA LEU A 106 0.81 27.02 -15.03
C LEU A 106 1.05 25.51 -15.11
N ASN A 107 1.99 24.98 -14.32
CA ASN A 107 2.22 23.54 -14.22
C ASN A 107 0.97 22.77 -13.76
N LYS A 108 0.13 23.36 -12.90
CA LYS A 108 -1.18 22.80 -12.54
C LYS A 108 -2.16 22.76 -13.72
N LYS A 109 -2.24 23.84 -14.50
CA LYS A 109 -3.08 23.87 -15.72
C LYS A 109 -2.58 22.86 -16.77
N LEU A 110 -1.26 22.71 -16.91
CA LEU A 110 -0.65 21.74 -17.82
C LEU A 110 -1.05 20.30 -17.52
N ILE A 111 -1.28 19.95 -16.25
CA ILE A 111 -1.78 18.61 -15.88
C ILE A 111 -3.14 18.34 -16.49
N HIS A 112 -4.08 19.30 -16.40
CA HIS A 112 -5.39 19.17 -17.04
C HIS A 112 -5.28 19.01 -18.56
N VAL A 113 -4.47 19.84 -19.22
CA VAL A 113 -4.28 19.75 -20.68
C VAL A 113 -3.58 18.43 -21.06
N SER A 114 -2.66 17.94 -20.23
CA SER A 114 -1.97 16.66 -20.45
C SER A 114 -2.93 15.48 -20.31
N LEU A 115 -3.84 15.50 -19.34
CA LEU A 115 -4.89 14.50 -19.18
C LEU A 115 -5.82 14.47 -20.40
N GLN A 116 -6.15 15.63 -20.96
CA GLN A 116 -6.89 15.71 -22.21
C GLN A 116 -6.09 15.18 -23.41
N ALA A 117 -4.77 15.44 -23.47
CA ALA A 117 -3.88 14.88 -24.48
C ALA A 117 -3.80 13.34 -24.42
N ARG A 118 -3.85 12.77 -23.21
CA ARG A 118 -3.91 11.32 -23.00
C ARG A 118 -5.22 10.74 -23.48
N GLU A 119 -6.35 11.39 -23.21
CA GLU A 119 -7.66 10.94 -23.70
C GLU A 119 -7.71 10.90 -25.23
N PHE A 120 -7.08 11.86 -25.91
CA PHE A 120 -6.94 11.84 -27.37
C PHE A 120 -5.85 10.89 -27.89
N GLY A 121 -5.15 10.17 -27.01
CA GLY A 121 -4.06 9.26 -27.38
C GLY A 121 -2.87 9.97 -28.04
N ILE A 122 -2.57 11.20 -27.61
CA ILE A 122 -1.41 11.99 -28.06
C ILE A 122 -0.20 11.70 -27.17
N VAL A 123 -0.42 11.39 -25.89
CA VAL A 123 0.64 11.04 -24.93
C VAL A 123 0.22 9.81 -24.13
N SER A 124 1.15 8.87 -23.93
CA SER A 124 0.92 7.61 -23.21
C SER A 124 1.09 7.71 -21.69
N GLY A 125 1.80 8.71 -21.17
CA GLY A 125 2.08 8.88 -19.75
C GLY A 125 2.08 10.35 -19.30
N ILE A 126 1.57 10.59 -18.09
CA ILE A 126 1.56 11.90 -17.43
C ILE A 126 2.15 11.71 -16.04
N ASN A 127 3.14 12.53 -15.70
CA ASN A 127 3.70 12.54 -14.35
C ASN A 127 2.72 13.30 -13.43
N LEU A 128 1.91 12.55 -12.68
CA LEU A 128 0.93 13.09 -11.72
C LEU A 128 1.50 13.24 -10.29
N LYS A 129 2.79 12.97 -10.09
CA LYS A 129 3.43 12.91 -8.77
C LYS A 129 3.15 14.16 -7.92
N ASP A 130 3.24 15.34 -8.53
CA ASP A 130 3.01 16.62 -7.83
C ASP A 130 1.51 16.97 -7.67
N TYR A 131 0.63 16.39 -8.48
CA TYR A 131 -0.82 16.62 -8.42
C TYR A 131 -1.46 15.82 -7.29
N ASP A 132 -1.14 14.52 -7.23
CA ASP A 132 -1.62 13.61 -6.19
C ASP A 132 -1.08 13.99 -4.81
N GLU A 133 0.17 14.50 -4.72
CA GLU A 133 0.72 14.97 -3.45
C GLU A 133 -0.07 16.14 -2.87
N ALA A 134 -0.54 17.09 -3.69
CA ALA A 134 -1.31 18.24 -3.22
C ALA A 134 -2.74 17.86 -2.75
N GLU A 135 -3.39 16.93 -3.46
CA GLU A 135 -4.73 16.45 -3.09
C GLU A 135 -4.69 15.52 -1.86
N ARG A 136 -3.66 14.68 -1.77
CA ARG A 136 -3.36 13.89 -0.57
C ARG A 136 -3.00 14.77 0.62
N LEU A 137 -2.28 15.88 0.41
CA LEU A 137 -1.97 16.83 1.47
C LEU A 137 -3.23 17.55 1.96
N LYS A 138 -4.15 17.95 1.07
CA LYS A 138 -5.46 18.48 1.48
C LYS A 138 -6.26 17.47 2.31
N HIS A 139 -6.31 16.20 1.89
CA HIS A 139 -7.00 15.15 2.64
C HIS A 139 -6.35 14.89 3.99
N ARG A 140 -5.01 14.84 4.06
CA ARG A 140 -4.26 14.69 5.32
C ARG A 140 -4.50 15.86 6.27
N VAL A 141 -4.51 17.10 5.76
CA VAL A 141 -4.81 18.30 6.56
C VAL A 141 -6.26 18.30 7.03
N LEU A 142 -7.21 17.88 6.20
CA LEU A 142 -8.62 17.75 6.58
C LEU A 142 -8.80 16.68 7.68
N ILE A 143 -8.16 15.52 7.53
CA ILE A 143 -8.17 14.45 8.54
C ILE A 143 -7.54 14.93 9.84
N LEU A 144 -6.40 15.64 9.77
CA LEU A 144 -5.75 16.23 10.95
C LEU A 144 -6.65 17.27 11.63
N LEU A 145 -7.32 18.13 10.86
CA LEU A 145 -8.25 19.13 11.41
C LEU A 145 -9.46 18.47 12.08
N LEU A 146 -10.06 17.46 11.43
CA LEU A 146 -11.17 16.69 12.00
C LEU A 146 -10.74 15.92 13.25
N SER A 147 -9.54 15.34 13.24
CA SER A 147 -8.97 14.65 14.40
C SER A 147 -8.71 15.64 15.54
N PHE A 148 -8.22 16.84 15.23
CA PHE A 148 -8.02 17.90 16.22
C PHE A 148 -9.34 18.37 16.82
N VAL A 149 -10.38 18.58 16.01
CA VAL A 149 -11.72 18.93 16.49
C VAL A 149 -12.28 17.81 17.38
N LEU A 150 -12.11 16.55 16.98
CA LEU A 150 -12.55 15.41 17.78
C LEU A 150 -11.80 15.34 19.13
N ILE A 151 -10.47 15.52 19.10
CA ILE A 151 -9.65 15.58 20.32
C ILE A 151 -10.10 16.75 21.20
N ALA A 152 -10.39 17.92 20.62
CA ALA A 152 -10.87 19.07 21.37
C ALA A 152 -12.25 18.81 22.00
N ILE A 153 -13.17 18.15 21.29
CA ILE A 153 -14.48 17.75 21.83
C ILE A 153 -14.31 16.74 22.96
N ILE A 154 -13.50 15.70 22.77
CA ILE A 154 -13.23 14.68 23.79
C ILE A 154 -12.55 15.34 25.00
N ALA A 155 -11.56 16.19 24.80
CA ALA A 155 -10.88 16.93 25.85
C ALA A 155 -11.84 17.88 26.57
N PHE A 156 -12.75 18.55 25.86
CA PHE A 156 -13.76 19.43 26.47
C PHE A 156 -14.78 18.65 27.29
N ILE A 157 -15.28 17.51 26.79
CA ILE A 157 -16.16 16.60 27.53
C ILE A 157 -15.43 16.05 28.76
N THR A 158 -14.20 15.60 28.59
CA THR A 158 -13.37 15.08 29.68
C THR A 158 -13.08 16.16 30.71
N TYR A 159 -12.81 17.41 30.28
CA TYR A 159 -12.62 18.56 31.15
C TYR A 159 -13.90 18.92 31.87
N THR A 160 -15.06 19.02 31.23
CA THR A 160 -16.33 19.31 31.92
C THR A 160 -16.73 18.23 32.91
N ILE A 161 -16.51 16.95 32.57
CA ILE A 161 -16.74 15.82 33.47
C ILE A 161 -15.72 15.80 34.62
N MET A 162 -14.42 16.02 34.38
CA MET A 162 -13.41 16.04 35.44
C MET A 162 -13.46 17.30 36.29
N HIS A 163 -13.86 18.44 35.73
CA HIS A 163 -13.97 19.71 36.45
C HIS A 163 -15.13 19.70 37.45
N SER A 164 -16.13 18.83 37.27
CA SER A 164 -17.15 18.53 38.28
C SER A 164 -16.65 17.61 39.41
N PHE A 165 -15.47 16.99 39.28
CA PHE A 165 -14.85 16.14 40.31
C PHE A 165 -13.61 16.75 40.98
N ILE A 166 -13.01 17.80 40.42
CA ILE A 166 -11.77 18.41 40.93
C ILE A 166 -12.06 19.83 41.40
N GLY A 167 -12.60 19.92 42.62
CA GLY A 167 -12.31 21.02 43.53
C GLY A 167 -11.04 20.68 44.30
N GLY A 168 -9.96 21.44 44.06
CA GLY A 168 -8.79 21.49 44.93
C GLY A 168 -7.45 21.20 44.25
N TYR A 169 -6.62 22.26 44.14
CA TYR A 169 -5.14 22.33 44.28
C TYR A 169 -4.25 21.36 43.45
N GLU A 170 -3.07 21.68 42.93
CA GLU A 170 -2.28 22.89 42.63
C GLU A 170 -1.02 22.39 41.86
N LYS A 171 -0.68 23.03 40.74
CA LYS A 171 0.65 23.55 40.31
C LYS A 171 1.93 22.67 40.23
N LEU A 172 2.80 23.17 39.34
CA LEU A 172 4.24 22.91 39.08
C LEU A 172 4.53 21.89 37.96
N ASP A 173 5.46 22.08 37.03
CA ASP A 173 6.24 23.23 36.57
C ASP A 173 6.90 22.84 35.23
N GLU A 174 7.30 23.85 34.45
CA GLU A 174 8.04 23.74 33.18
C GLU A 174 9.42 23.06 33.31
N VAL A 175 9.91 22.29 32.32
CA VAL A 175 11.30 22.37 31.80
C VAL A 175 11.44 21.78 30.35
N LYS A 176 11.78 22.69 29.43
CA LYS A 176 12.72 22.73 28.27
C LYS A 176 13.13 21.50 27.41
N ASP A 177 13.11 21.80 26.09
CA ASP A 177 13.80 21.20 24.93
C ASP A 177 15.30 20.84 25.12
N VAL A 178 15.74 19.70 24.57
CA VAL A 178 17.10 19.51 23.98
C VAL A 178 17.09 18.49 22.80
N HIS A 179 17.96 18.77 21.83
CA HIS A 179 18.16 18.26 20.47
C HIS A 179 18.52 16.77 20.19
N ARG A 180 18.26 16.43 18.91
CA ARG A 180 18.74 15.33 18.05
C ARG A 180 20.17 14.82 18.31
N THR A 181 20.37 13.50 18.08
CA THR A 181 21.42 12.98 17.17
C THR A 181 21.13 11.53 16.74
N THR A 182 21.37 11.26 15.46
CA THR A 182 21.42 9.93 14.81
C THR A 182 22.70 9.19 15.16
N PHE A 183 22.63 7.88 15.42
CA PHE A 183 23.74 6.95 15.17
C PHE A 183 23.26 5.61 14.64
N GLN A 184 24.05 5.08 13.71
CA GLN A 184 23.81 3.92 12.87
C GLN A 184 24.69 2.77 13.40
N GLY A 185 24.04 1.73 13.93
CA GLY A 185 24.64 0.52 14.48
C GLY A 185 23.61 -0.15 15.39
N LEU A 186 23.43 -1.48 15.31
CA LEU A 186 22.57 -2.20 16.26
C LEU A 186 23.16 -1.98 17.67
N PRO A 187 22.43 -1.33 18.59
CA PRO A 187 22.97 -1.03 19.91
C PRO A 187 23.31 -2.32 20.66
N SER A 188 24.35 -2.26 21.50
CA SER A 188 24.69 -3.39 22.37
C SER A 188 23.55 -3.64 23.36
N VAL A 189 23.10 -4.89 23.50
CA VAL A 189 22.05 -5.25 24.47
C VAL A 189 22.64 -5.07 25.87
N THR A 190 22.12 -4.13 26.64
CA THR A 190 22.59 -3.80 27.98
C THR A 190 21.98 -4.71 29.04
N ARG A 191 20.75 -5.20 28.81
CA ARG A 191 20.05 -6.17 29.68
C ARG A 191 18.97 -6.91 28.91
N ALA A 192 18.88 -8.22 29.10
CA ALA A 192 17.72 -9.02 28.69
C ALA A 192 16.96 -9.46 29.93
N SER A 193 15.63 -9.39 29.91
CA SER A 193 14.80 -9.88 31.02
C SER A 193 13.53 -10.51 30.46
N ASP A 194 13.22 -11.71 30.93
CA ASP A 194 11.99 -12.42 30.56
C ASP A 194 10.79 -11.70 31.19
N LEU A 195 9.70 -11.60 30.44
CA LEU A 195 8.45 -11.02 30.93
C LEU A 195 7.45 -12.12 31.25
N VAL A 196 6.72 -11.93 32.35
CA VAL A 196 5.52 -12.72 32.59
C VAL A 196 4.44 -12.27 31.62
N VAL A 197 3.99 -13.20 30.78
CA VAL A 197 2.87 -12.99 29.86
C VAL A 197 1.61 -13.54 30.47
N GLU A 198 0.61 -12.68 30.63
CA GLU A 198 -0.75 -13.12 30.90
C GLU A 198 -1.57 -13.04 29.60
N SER A 199 -2.04 -14.18 29.11
CA SER A 199 -3.01 -14.21 28.02
C SER A 199 -4.40 -14.01 28.60
N VAL A 200 -5.10 -12.95 28.20
CA VAL A 200 -6.48 -12.72 28.60
C VAL A 200 -7.37 -13.06 27.41
N ASN A 201 -8.21 -14.08 27.57
CA ASN A 201 -9.20 -14.48 26.57
C ASN A 201 -10.50 -13.69 26.80
N LEU A 202 -10.61 -12.50 26.22
CA LEU A 202 -11.81 -11.65 26.36
C LEU A 202 -12.99 -12.10 25.47
N ALA A 203 -12.79 -13.04 24.55
CA ALA A 203 -13.85 -13.60 23.73
C ALA A 203 -14.71 -14.61 24.52
N ALA A 204 -15.83 -14.14 25.08
CA ALA A 204 -16.80 -14.99 25.76
C ALA A 204 -17.76 -15.71 24.78
N GLY A 205 -17.37 -16.92 24.33
CA GLY A 205 -18.25 -18.03 23.88
C GLY A 205 -18.53 -18.19 22.36
N PRO A 206 -18.91 -19.40 21.86
CA PRO A 206 -19.13 -20.68 22.54
C PRO A 206 -18.06 -21.76 22.22
N TYR A 207 -17.45 -22.32 23.26
CA TYR A 207 -16.72 -23.59 23.33
C TYR A 207 -15.49 -23.83 22.41
N VAL A 208 -14.32 -23.45 22.95
CA VAL A 208 -12.98 -24.06 22.76
C VAL A 208 -12.57 -24.34 21.30
N LEU A 209 -12.59 -23.31 20.45
CA LEU A 209 -12.03 -23.45 19.11
C LEU A 209 -10.53 -23.21 19.07
N TYR A 210 -9.96 -22.44 20.00
CA TYR A 210 -8.53 -22.17 20.03
C TYR A 210 -7.95 -21.94 21.43
N HIS A 211 -6.65 -22.17 21.59
CA HIS A 211 -5.85 -21.77 22.76
C HIS A 211 -4.63 -20.95 22.32
N VAL A 212 -4.03 -20.21 23.25
CA VAL A 212 -2.83 -19.40 22.99
C VAL A 212 -1.62 -20.10 23.61
N GLU A 213 -0.59 -20.35 22.80
CA GLU A 213 0.70 -20.85 23.27
C GLU A 213 1.69 -19.69 23.23
N VAL A 214 2.32 -19.38 24.37
CA VAL A 214 3.40 -18.39 24.44
C VAL A 214 4.71 -19.14 24.45
N GLU A 215 5.53 -18.95 23.42
CA GLU A 215 6.84 -19.59 23.31
C GLU A 215 7.91 -18.78 24.04
N ASP A 216 7.89 -17.45 23.89
CA ASP A 216 8.91 -16.58 24.45
C ASP A 216 8.38 -15.15 24.58
N ALA A 217 8.82 -14.43 25.62
CA ALA A 217 8.53 -13.01 25.77
C ALA A 217 9.62 -12.32 26.56
N LYS A 218 10.24 -11.30 25.94
CA LYS A 218 11.45 -10.68 26.46
C LYS A 218 11.43 -9.17 26.27
N VAL A 219 12.09 -8.48 27.19
CA VAL A 219 12.54 -7.11 26.98
C VAL A 219 14.04 -7.13 26.75
N LEU A 220 14.45 -6.49 25.66
CA LEU A 220 15.83 -6.15 25.41
C LEU A 220 15.99 -4.66 25.68
N VAL A 221 16.80 -4.35 26.68
CA VAL A 221 17.18 -2.98 27.02
C VAL A 221 18.45 -2.64 26.25
N PHE A 222 18.40 -1.57 25.48
CA PHE A 222 19.53 -0.98 24.77
C PHE A 222 19.86 0.38 25.39
N GLU A 223 21.01 0.94 25.03
CA GLU A 223 21.45 2.24 25.55
C GLU A 223 20.42 3.37 25.30
N ASP A 224 19.74 3.32 24.16
CA ASP A 224 18.84 4.34 23.63
C ASP A 224 17.37 3.89 23.43
N ALA A 225 17.08 2.60 23.62
CA ALA A 225 15.75 2.04 23.35
C ALA A 225 15.41 0.82 24.21
N HIS A 226 14.12 0.54 24.34
CA HIS A 226 13.61 -0.75 24.83
C HIS A 226 12.93 -1.48 23.68
N ALA A 227 13.33 -2.72 23.40
CA ALA A 227 12.63 -3.59 22.46
C ALA A 227 11.85 -4.66 23.21
N TYR A 228 10.55 -4.72 22.94
CA TYR A 228 9.64 -5.73 23.46
C TYR A 228 9.46 -6.80 22.41
N GLN A 229 9.73 -8.04 22.77
CA GLN A 229 9.58 -9.20 21.91
C GLN A 229 8.56 -10.14 22.52
N LEU A 230 7.61 -10.61 21.71
CA LEU A 230 6.67 -11.66 22.06
C LEU A 230 6.58 -12.62 20.89
N LYS A 231 6.83 -13.89 21.21
CA LYS A 231 6.61 -15.02 20.33
C LYS A 231 5.52 -15.88 20.95
N ALA A 232 4.36 -15.84 20.34
CA ALA A 232 3.21 -16.62 20.74
C ALA A 232 2.55 -17.24 19.50
N GLY A 233 1.52 -18.02 19.69
CA GLY A 233 0.69 -18.51 18.60
C GLY A 233 -0.71 -18.83 19.08
N VAL A 234 -1.67 -18.68 18.18
CA VAL A 234 -3.05 -19.11 18.41
C VAL A 234 -3.23 -20.45 17.72
N VAL A 235 -3.64 -21.47 18.47
CA VAL A 235 -3.81 -22.84 18.01
C VAL A 235 -5.28 -23.17 18.00
N SER A 236 -5.84 -23.52 16.84
CA SER A 236 -7.23 -23.95 16.72
C SER A 236 -7.39 -25.46 16.62
N ALA A 237 -8.25 -26.09 17.43
CA ALA A 237 -8.39 -27.54 17.44
C ALA A 237 -9.13 -28.13 16.22
N LYS A 238 -9.88 -27.30 15.47
CA LYS A 238 -10.80 -27.76 14.42
C LYS A 238 -10.63 -27.03 13.10
N ASP A 239 -10.76 -25.71 13.12
CA ASP A 239 -10.91 -24.92 11.90
C ASP A 239 -9.66 -24.08 11.60
N PRO A 240 -9.27 -23.96 10.33
CA PRO A 240 -8.14 -23.11 9.97
C PRO A 240 -8.38 -21.64 10.29
N ILE A 241 -7.41 -21.01 10.95
CA ILE A 241 -7.49 -19.60 11.32
C ILE A 241 -7.24 -18.74 10.09
N LYS A 242 -8.22 -17.91 9.74
CA LYS A 242 -8.20 -16.91 8.67
C LYS A 242 -7.72 -15.56 9.17
N ARG A 243 -8.09 -15.15 10.38
CA ARG A 243 -7.70 -13.83 10.89
C ARG A 243 -7.64 -13.83 12.40
N ILE A 244 -6.69 -13.08 12.94
CA ILE A 244 -6.59 -12.82 14.38
C ILE A 244 -6.45 -11.32 14.58
N TYR A 245 -7.33 -10.77 15.40
CA TYR A 245 -7.15 -9.45 15.99
C TYR A 245 -6.65 -9.63 17.42
N TYR A 246 -5.49 -9.06 17.73
CA TYR A 246 -4.88 -9.19 19.04
C TYR A 246 -4.32 -7.85 19.54
N GLY A 247 -4.44 -7.62 20.84
CA GLY A 247 -3.83 -6.50 21.55
C GLY A 247 -2.59 -6.95 22.31
N VAL A 248 -1.54 -6.15 22.29
CA VAL A 248 -0.39 -6.31 23.20
C VAL A 248 -0.31 -5.09 24.09
N THR A 249 -0.41 -5.33 25.39
CA THR A 249 -0.28 -4.28 26.42
C THR A 249 0.91 -4.59 27.33
N VAL A 250 1.79 -3.63 27.57
CA VAL A 250 2.93 -3.77 28.51
C VAL A 250 2.69 -2.86 29.70
N TYR A 251 2.83 -3.40 30.90
CA TYR A 251 2.66 -2.69 32.16
C TYR A 251 3.99 -2.48 32.89
N ASP A 252 4.11 -1.33 33.54
CA ASP A 252 5.20 -1.06 34.48
C ASP A 252 4.98 -1.79 35.81
N ASP A 253 5.94 -1.65 36.71
CA ASP A 253 5.96 -2.18 38.06
C ASP A 253 4.85 -1.60 38.97
N LEU A 254 4.29 -0.45 38.61
CA LEU A 254 3.16 0.21 39.27
C LEU A 254 1.80 -0.17 38.64
N GLY A 255 1.78 -1.03 37.62
CA GLY A 255 0.57 -1.47 36.93
C GLY A 255 0.00 -0.47 35.93
N ARG A 256 0.78 0.54 35.51
CA ARG A 256 0.37 1.52 34.49
C ARG A 256 0.73 1.01 33.09
N PRO A 257 -0.14 1.19 32.08
CA PRO A 257 0.15 0.74 30.72
C PRO A 257 1.19 1.65 30.06
N ILE A 258 2.33 1.08 29.68
CA ILE A 258 3.42 1.73 28.97
C ILE A 258 3.23 1.65 27.44
N LEU A 259 2.66 0.53 26.99
CA LEU A 259 2.35 0.27 25.58
C LEU A 259 0.98 -0.38 25.51
N ASN A 260 0.13 0.07 24.60
CA ASN A 260 -1.12 -0.61 24.25
C ASN A 260 -1.32 -0.47 22.74
N LYS A 261 -1.17 -1.58 22.01
CA LYS A 261 -1.35 -1.60 20.56
C LYS A 261 -2.19 -2.79 20.14
N VAL A 262 -2.97 -2.57 19.09
CA VAL A 262 -3.82 -3.58 18.47
C VAL A 262 -3.24 -3.90 17.10
N PHE A 263 -3.21 -5.18 16.80
CA PHE A 263 -2.65 -5.73 15.58
C PHE A 263 -3.67 -6.66 14.92
N GLU A 264 -3.52 -6.79 13.62
CA GLU A 264 -4.26 -7.73 12.79
C GLU A 264 -3.24 -8.66 12.13
N LYS A 265 -3.55 -9.95 12.16
CA LYS A 265 -2.84 -10.96 11.38
C LYS A 265 -3.84 -11.72 10.53
N THR A 266 -3.74 -11.56 9.22
CA THR A 266 -4.54 -12.27 8.23
C THR A 266 -3.76 -13.45 7.66
N SER A 267 -4.45 -14.58 7.54
CA SER A 267 -4.09 -15.73 6.73
C SER A 267 -5.07 -15.78 5.57
N ASP A 268 -4.56 -15.98 4.35
CA ASP A 268 -5.37 -16.08 3.13
C ASP A 268 -5.49 -17.52 2.61
N PHE A 269 -4.93 -18.51 3.33
CA PHE A 269 -5.06 -19.94 3.02
C PHE A 269 -5.51 -20.79 4.23
N PRO A 270 -6.41 -21.77 4.02
CA PRO A 270 -6.79 -22.71 5.06
C PRO A 270 -5.62 -23.66 5.36
N ASN A 271 -4.96 -23.43 6.48
CA ASN A 271 -3.90 -24.31 6.97
C ASN A 271 -4.52 -25.58 7.58
N LYS A 272 -4.67 -26.66 6.79
CA LYS A 272 -5.24 -27.94 7.25
C LYS A 272 -4.18 -28.78 7.96
N TRP A 273 -4.02 -28.59 9.26
CA TRP A 273 -3.12 -29.40 10.08
C TRP A 273 -3.92 -30.40 10.92
N SER A 274 -3.42 -31.63 11.03
CA SER A 274 -4.07 -32.73 11.75
C SER A 274 -3.91 -32.65 13.28
N LYS A 275 -3.18 -31.64 13.79
CA LYS A 275 -3.04 -31.34 15.22
C LYS A 275 -2.91 -29.84 15.42
N GLY A 276 -4.04 -29.15 15.55
CA GLY A 276 -4.04 -27.73 15.89
C GLY A 276 -3.64 -26.82 14.72
N VAL A 277 -4.52 -25.94 14.26
CA VAL A 277 -4.19 -24.94 13.27
C VAL A 277 -3.49 -23.77 13.96
N TYR A 278 -2.17 -23.72 13.84
CA TYR A 278 -1.31 -22.71 14.47
C TYR A 278 -1.16 -21.47 13.58
N ALA A 279 -1.41 -20.30 14.15
CA ALA A 279 -1.11 -19.00 13.57
C ALA A 279 -0.11 -18.26 14.49
N PRO A 280 1.14 -18.04 14.05
CA PRO A 280 2.15 -17.41 14.89
C PRO A 280 1.78 -15.95 15.21
N ILE A 281 2.25 -15.44 16.32
CA ILE A 281 2.23 -14.02 16.70
C ILE A 281 3.69 -13.67 17.00
N ASP A 282 4.33 -13.04 16.02
CA ASP A 282 5.68 -12.52 16.15
C ASP A 282 5.57 -11.00 16.31
N PHE A 283 5.70 -10.53 17.54
CA PHE A 283 5.62 -9.12 17.88
C PHE A 283 6.99 -8.62 18.29
N ILE A 284 7.47 -7.59 17.59
CA ILE A 284 8.69 -6.86 17.92
C ILE A 284 8.34 -5.37 17.89
N TYR A 285 8.53 -4.69 19.01
CA TYR A 285 8.25 -3.26 19.08
C TYR A 285 9.31 -2.53 19.91
N SER A 286 9.94 -1.53 19.28
CA SER A 286 10.98 -0.70 19.91
C SER A 286 10.42 0.66 20.31
N ILE A 287 10.73 1.09 21.53
CA ILE A 287 10.36 2.40 22.07
C ILE A 287 11.65 3.16 22.41
N SER A 288 11.78 4.38 21.87
CA SER A 288 12.85 5.31 22.23
C SER A 288 12.71 5.73 23.70
N LYS A 289 13.82 5.72 24.43
CA LYS A 289 13.91 5.83 25.90
C LYS A 289 13.19 7.06 26.50
N GLU A 290 11.90 6.90 26.79
CA GLU A 290 11.09 7.83 27.60
C GLU A 290 10.24 7.10 28.66
N ILE A 291 10.66 5.91 29.08
CA ILE A 291 9.91 5.12 30.05
C ILE A 291 10.68 5.11 31.38
N ASN A 292 10.17 5.86 32.35
CA ASN A 292 10.67 5.92 33.72
C ASN A 292 10.23 4.72 34.60
N GLY A 293 9.62 3.69 34.00
CA GLY A 293 9.08 2.52 34.69
C GLY A 293 9.75 1.22 34.24
N HIS A 294 9.92 0.26 35.16
CA HIS A 294 10.47 -1.04 34.83
C HIS A 294 9.35 -1.96 34.31
N PRO A 295 9.38 -2.42 33.05
CA PRO A 295 8.34 -3.29 32.52
C PRO A 295 8.36 -4.62 33.28
N LYS A 296 7.21 -4.99 33.85
CA LYS A 296 7.09 -6.18 34.70
C LYS A 296 6.18 -7.25 34.09
N LYS A 297 5.22 -6.84 33.26
CA LYS A 297 4.17 -7.71 32.74
C LYS A 297 3.78 -7.32 31.33
N MET A 298 3.59 -8.34 30.48
CA MET A 298 2.96 -8.18 29.16
C MET A 298 1.63 -8.93 29.17
N VAL A 299 0.63 -8.33 28.53
CA VAL A 299 -0.70 -8.91 28.36
C VAL A 299 -0.96 -9.06 26.87
N LEU A 300 -1.21 -10.30 26.44
CA LEU A 300 -1.67 -10.62 25.11
C LEU A 300 -3.19 -10.84 25.17
N ASP A 301 -3.93 -9.99 24.48
CA ASP A 301 -5.38 -10.00 24.42
C ASP A 301 -5.83 -10.47 23.03
N ILE A 302 -6.46 -11.64 22.93
CA ILE A 302 -7.05 -12.09 21.66
C ILE A 302 -8.49 -11.56 21.58
N ARG A 303 -8.72 -10.62 20.67
CA ARG A 303 -9.99 -9.90 20.54
C ARG A 303 -10.97 -10.59 19.61
N LEU A 304 -10.49 -11.14 18.50
CA LEU A 304 -11.30 -11.85 17.52
C LEU A 304 -10.44 -12.85 16.74
N VAL A 305 -11.00 -14.03 16.49
CA VAL A 305 -10.43 -15.04 15.60
C VAL A 305 -11.47 -15.38 14.55
N GLU A 306 -11.15 -15.19 13.28
CA GLU A 306 -11.95 -15.62 12.15
C GLU A 306 -11.38 -16.91 11.57
N PHE A 307 -12.24 -17.83 11.15
CA PHE A 307 -11.87 -19.10 10.55
C PHE A 307 -12.19 -19.13 9.05
N PHE A 308 -11.53 -20.02 8.32
CA PHE A 308 -11.87 -20.32 6.93
C PHE A 308 -13.17 -21.11 6.83
N SER A 309 -13.99 -20.80 5.81
CA SER A 309 -15.19 -21.57 5.49
C SER A 309 -14.85 -22.76 4.57
N GLU A 310 -15.71 -23.78 4.50
CA GLU A 310 -15.48 -24.97 3.65
C GLU A 310 -15.29 -24.64 2.16
N VAL A 311 -15.84 -23.52 1.70
CA VAL A 311 -15.77 -23.02 0.32
C VAL A 311 -14.42 -22.37 -0.01
N ASP A 312 -13.66 -21.94 1.00
CA ASP A 312 -12.35 -21.27 0.84
C ASP A 312 -11.18 -22.26 0.67
N ASN A 313 -11.47 -23.56 0.49
CA ASN A 313 -10.46 -24.62 0.40
C ASN A 313 -9.73 -24.64 -0.94
N LEU A 314 -8.49 -24.16 -0.95
CA LEU A 314 -7.58 -24.27 -2.10
C LEU A 314 -6.96 -25.67 -2.18
N SER A 315 -6.88 -26.22 -3.39
CA SER A 315 -6.30 -27.53 -3.66
C SER A 315 -4.77 -27.47 -3.59
N SER A 316 -4.20 -28.18 -2.63
CA SER A 316 -2.75 -28.32 -2.50
C SER A 316 -2.18 -29.34 -3.50
N VAL A 317 -0.96 -29.13 -3.97
CA VAL A 317 -0.29 -29.98 -4.97
C VAL A 317 1.06 -30.47 -4.43
N ASN A 318 1.32 -31.77 -4.51
CA ASN A 318 2.64 -32.32 -4.18
C ASN A 318 3.64 -31.88 -5.25
N LEU A 319 4.81 -31.41 -4.81
CA LEU A 319 5.86 -30.96 -5.71
C LEU A 319 6.80 -32.13 -6.01
N GLU A 320 7.10 -32.32 -7.29
CA GLU A 320 8.24 -33.16 -7.69
C GLU A 320 9.54 -32.55 -7.14
N THR A 321 10.37 -33.41 -6.57
CA THR A 321 11.63 -33.04 -5.90
C THR A 321 12.68 -34.10 -6.21
N SER A 322 13.93 -33.68 -6.34
CA SER A 322 15.09 -34.56 -6.50
C SER A 322 15.57 -35.19 -5.17
N SER A 323 14.95 -34.82 -4.04
CA SER A 323 15.31 -35.32 -2.70
C SER A 323 14.58 -36.60 -2.33
N SER A 324 15.32 -37.58 -1.81
CA SER A 324 14.77 -38.82 -1.21
C SER A 324 14.46 -38.70 0.29
N ILE A 325 14.84 -37.58 0.91
CA ILE A 325 14.69 -37.33 2.37
C ILE A 325 13.74 -36.18 2.69
N LEU A 326 13.40 -35.34 1.71
CA LEU A 326 12.49 -34.22 1.88
C LEU A 326 11.36 -34.29 0.86
N ASN A 327 10.14 -34.28 1.36
CA ASN A 327 8.93 -34.16 0.55
C ASN A 327 8.40 -32.73 0.61
N PHE A 328 7.98 -32.21 -0.54
CA PHE A 328 7.51 -30.85 -0.67
C PHE A 328 6.08 -30.79 -1.17
N LYS A 329 5.31 -29.88 -0.60
CA LYS A 329 3.92 -29.66 -0.98
C LYS A 329 3.66 -28.18 -1.15
N TYR A 330 3.14 -27.80 -2.30
CA TYR A 330 2.73 -26.43 -2.60
C TYR A 330 1.30 -26.21 -2.13
N LEU A 331 1.12 -25.20 -1.30
CA LEU A 331 -0.16 -24.85 -0.70
C LEU A 331 -0.86 -23.71 -1.46
N GLY A 332 -0.11 -22.97 -2.29
CA GLY A 332 -0.61 -21.87 -3.10
C GLY A 332 0.29 -20.65 -3.06
N SER A 333 -0.01 -19.67 -3.92
CA SER A 333 0.64 -18.37 -3.93
C SER A 333 -0.41 -17.29 -3.88
N TYR A 334 -0.19 -16.28 -3.05
CA TYR A 334 -0.97 -15.05 -3.12
C TYR A 334 -0.11 -13.92 -3.67
N PHE A 335 -0.78 -12.97 -4.31
CA PHE A 335 -0.13 -11.81 -4.90
C PHE A 335 -0.58 -10.55 -4.19
N ASN A 336 0.34 -9.93 -3.46
CA ASN A 336 0.16 -8.56 -3.03
C ASN A 336 0.58 -7.62 -4.15
N GLU A 337 -0.18 -6.56 -4.34
CA GLU A 337 0.11 -5.55 -5.34
C GLU A 337 0.33 -4.21 -4.66
N SER A 338 1.51 -3.64 -4.90
CA SER A 338 1.84 -2.31 -4.42
C SER A 338 2.74 -1.62 -5.43
N PHE A 339 2.40 -0.39 -5.82
CA PHE A 339 3.28 0.51 -6.58
C PHE A 339 4.04 -0.16 -7.74
N GLY A 340 3.33 -0.73 -8.72
CA GLY A 340 3.99 -1.29 -9.91
C GLY A 340 4.76 -2.59 -9.70
N ILE A 341 4.59 -3.23 -8.53
CA ILE A 341 5.22 -4.51 -8.19
C ILE A 341 4.15 -5.52 -7.80
N TYR A 342 4.30 -6.75 -8.30
CA TYR A 342 3.62 -7.92 -7.78
C TYR A 342 4.54 -8.66 -6.81
N GLU A 343 4.11 -8.82 -5.58
CA GLU A 343 4.76 -9.65 -4.57
C GLU A 343 4.03 -10.99 -4.49
N ALA A 344 4.63 -12.03 -5.06
CA ALA A 344 4.17 -13.40 -4.92
C ALA A 344 4.71 -13.98 -3.61
N ASN A 345 3.81 -14.40 -2.74
CA ASN A 345 4.13 -15.12 -1.51
C ASN A 345 3.66 -16.56 -1.67
N SER A 346 4.59 -17.45 -1.99
CA SER A 346 4.32 -18.87 -2.25
C SER A 346 4.53 -19.66 -0.97
N LEU A 347 3.49 -20.36 -0.51
CA LEU A 347 3.58 -21.19 0.69
C LEU A 347 3.93 -22.63 0.31
N ILE A 348 5.00 -23.13 0.90
CA ILE A 348 5.42 -24.53 0.78
C ILE A 348 5.45 -25.20 2.14
N GLU A 349 5.13 -26.48 2.15
CA GLU A 349 5.32 -27.36 3.28
C GLU A 349 6.47 -28.32 2.95
N VAL A 350 7.38 -28.50 3.90
CA VAL A 350 8.52 -29.39 3.80
C VAL A 350 8.38 -30.45 4.87
N TYR A 351 8.35 -31.70 4.45
CA TYR A 351 8.31 -32.86 5.31
C TYR A 351 9.67 -33.55 5.31
N ASN A 352 10.23 -33.75 6.49
CA ASN A 352 11.47 -34.49 6.68
C ASN A 352 11.18 -35.97 6.91
N ASP A 353 11.50 -36.81 5.94
CA ASP A 353 11.39 -38.27 6.03
C ASP A 353 12.61 -38.93 6.68
N SER A 354 13.64 -38.14 6.99
CA SER A 354 14.85 -38.64 7.67
C SER A 354 14.67 -38.76 9.18
N LYS A 355 15.52 -39.59 9.78
CA LYS A 355 15.73 -39.72 11.22
C LYS A 355 16.57 -38.58 11.80
N ASP A 356 17.20 -37.78 10.95
CA ASP A 356 18.13 -36.72 11.35
C ASP A 356 17.46 -35.34 11.34
N ASN A 357 17.97 -34.44 12.20
CA ASN A 357 17.59 -33.02 12.15
C ASN A 357 18.25 -32.36 10.94
N ILE A 358 17.48 -31.61 10.15
CA ILE A 358 18.03 -30.81 9.05
C ILE A 358 18.26 -29.38 9.56
N LYS A 359 19.53 -28.98 9.62
CA LYS A 359 19.96 -27.70 10.19
C LYS A 359 20.30 -26.64 9.15
N ASP A 360 20.62 -27.06 7.93
CA ASP A 360 20.79 -26.17 6.80
C ASP A 360 19.99 -26.73 5.61
N LEU A 361 19.07 -25.92 5.11
CA LEU A 361 18.21 -26.27 3.99
C LEU A 361 18.15 -25.10 3.01
N GLU A 362 18.58 -25.37 1.79
CA GLU A 362 18.47 -24.46 0.67
C GLU A 362 17.81 -25.19 -0.51
N ILE A 363 16.94 -24.49 -1.22
CA ILE A 363 16.21 -25.02 -2.37
C ILE A 363 16.31 -24.08 -3.57
N GLU A 364 16.21 -24.64 -4.76
CA GLU A 364 15.99 -23.88 -5.99
C GLU A 364 14.54 -24.02 -6.44
N VAL A 365 13.82 -22.90 -6.43
CA VAL A 365 12.40 -22.84 -6.77
C VAL A 365 12.22 -22.21 -8.13
N THR A 366 11.55 -22.92 -9.01
CA THR A 366 11.19 -22.45 -10.35
C THR A 366 9.70 -22.13 -10.42
N TYR A 367 9.37 -20.93 -10.87
CA TYR A 367 8.01 -20.47 -11.14
C TYR A 367 7.67 -20.81 -12.59
N VAL A 368 6.54 -21.50 -12.79
CA VAL A 368 6.15 -22.07 -14.08
C VAL A 368 4.82 -21.49 -14.56
N SER A 369 4.77 -21.12 -15.84
CA SER A 369 3.55 -20.62 -16.47
C SER A 369 2.54 -21.74 -16.76
N LYS A 370 1.31 -21.37 -17.14
CA LYS A 370 0.29 -22.34 -17.60
C LYS A 370 0.77 -23.18 -18.78
N ASP A 371 1.61 -22.62 -19.65
CA ASP A 371 2.19 -23.30 -20.81
C ASP A 371 3.46 -24.09 -20.46
N SER A 372 3.70 -24.36 -19.17
CA SER A 372 4.88 -25.08 -18.66
C SER A 372 6.23 -24.38 -18.94
N GLN A 373 6.22 -23.08 -19.26
CA GLN A 373 7.44 -22.32 -19.45
C GLN A 373 7.99 -21.82 -18.12
N ILE A 374 9.32 -21.81 -18.00
CA ILE A 374 9.99 -21.27 -16.81
C ILE A 374 9.91 -19.75 -16.87
N ILE A 375 9.21 -19.15 -15.92
CA ILE A 375 9.11 -17.69 -15.75
C ILE A 375 10.37 -17.18 -15.06
N ARG A 376 10.78 -17.87 -13.98
CA ARG A 376 11.92 -17.48 -13.15
C ARG A 376 12.37 -18.63 -12.27
N SER A 377 13.68 -18.79 -12.07
CA SER A 377 14.26 -19.68 -11.05
C SER A 377 14.99 -18.87 -9.99
N LEU A 378 14.87 -19.27 -8.72
CA LEU A 378 15.44 -18.58 -7.58
C LEU A 378 15.94 -19.59 -6.54
N GLN A 379 17.19 -19.41 -6.11
CA GLN A 379 17.74 -20.11 -4.96
C GLN A 379 17.27 -19.44 -3.66
N ARG A 380 16.86 -20.25 -2.68
CA ARG A 380 16.24 -19.82 -1.43
C ARG A 380 16.74 -20.65 -0.27
N LYS A 381 17.38 -19.98 0.68
CA LYS A 381 17.76 -20.58 1.96
C LYS A 381 16.56 -20.56 2.90
N LEU A 382 16.08 -21.75 3.29
CA LEU A 382 14.91 -21.94 4.16
C LEU A 382 15.29 -22.03 5.63
N ILE A 383 16.43 -22.66 5.93
CA ILE A 383 16.96 -22.80 7.29
C ILE A 383 18.42 -22.35 7.25
N SER A 384 18.74 -21.30 8.01
CA SER A 384 20.08 -20.71 8.06
C SER A 384 20.55 -20.31 9.46
N GLU A 385 19.67 -20.38 10.46
CA GLU A 385 19.94 -19.93 11.81
C GLU A 385 20.40 -21.08 12.69
N SER A 386 21.33 -20.79 13.60
CA SER A 386 21.94 -21.78 14.51
C SER A 386 20.96 -22.53 15.42
N ASN A 387 19.77 -21.96 15.66
CA ASN A 387 18.72 -22.55 16.50
C ASN A 387 17.50 -23.04 15.69
N SER A 388 17.53 -22.94 14.36
CA SER A 388 16.44 -23.40 13.50
C SER A 388 16.79 -24.73 12.86
N PHE A 389 15.89 -25.71 12.95
CA PHE A 389 16.08 -27.02 12.34
C PHE A 389 14.74 -27.70 12.08
N LEU A 390 14.70 -28.49 11.01
CA LEU A 390 13.56 -29.34 10.71
C LEU A 390 13.77 -30.70 11.39
N LYS A 391 12.90 -31.00 12.36
CA LYS A 391 12.98 -32.23 13.16
C LYS A 391 12.74 -33.49 12.31
N PRO A 392 13.26 -34.65 12.75
CA PRO A 392 12.94 -35.94 12.15
C PRO A 392 11.44 -36.16 12.07
N TYR A 393 10.95 -36.67 10.94
CA TYR A 393 9.53 -37.01 10.74
C TYR A 393 8.58 -35.84 11.05
N SER A 394 9.03 -34.61 10.79
CA SER A 394 8.27 -33.40 11.07
C SER A 394 8.03 -32.59 9.81
N ARG A 395 6.97 -31.79 9.86
CA ARG A 395 6.54 -30.90 8.79
C ARG A 395 6.74 -29.46 9.24
N GLN A 396 7.23 -28.62 8.35
CA GLN A 396 7.35 -27.20 8.57
C GLN A 396 6.94 -26.43 7.32
N SER A 397 6.20 -25.35 7.50
CA SER A 397 5.81 -24.46 6.40
C SER A 397 6.78 -23.30 6.27
N PHE A 398 7.07 -22.93 5.03
CA PHE A 398 7.92 -21.80 4.67
C PHE A 398 7.17 -20.91 3.68
N SER A 399 7.27 -19.60 3.89
CA SER A 399 6.78 -18.60 2.95
C SER A 399 7.92 -18.14 2.06
N LEU A 400 7.74 -18.29 0.75
CA LEU A 400 8.68 -17.85 -0.28
C LEU A 400 8.21 -16.52 -0.85
N LYS A 401 8.82 -15.44 -0.40
CA LYS A 401 8.57 -14.10 -0.94
C LYS A 401 9.38 -13.88 -2.23
N THR A 402 8.67 -13.56 -3.31
CA THR A 402 9.25 -13.30 -4.62
C THR A 402 8.63 -12.05 -5.25
N ILE A 403 9.48 -11.17 -5.76
CA ILE A 403 9.10 -9.88 -6.34
C ILE A 403 9.13 -9.97 -7.87
N PHE A 404 8.01 -9.66 -8.51
CA PHE A 404 7.85 -9.56 -9.96
C PHE A 404 7.52 -8.10 -10.35
N PRO A 405 8.46 -7.37 -10.99
CA PRO A 405 8.18 -6.02 -11.49
C PRO A 405 7.11 -6.05 -12.59
N LYS A 406 6.10 -5.18 -12.52
CA LYS A 406 5.00 -5.16 -13.50
C LYS A 406 5.45 -4.79 -14.90
N GLU A 407 6.52 -4.00 -15.04
CA GLU A 407 7.04 -3.63 -16.36
C GLU A 407 7.57 -4.84 -17.15
N ILE A 408 8.04 -5.87 -16.42
CA ILE A 408 8.62 -7.08 -17.00
C ILE A 408 7.59 -8.22 -17.02
N TYR A 409 6.77 -8.33 -15.97
CA TYR A 409 5.77 -9.39 -15.80
C TYR A 409 4.37 -8.80 -15.56
N PRO A 410 3.73 -8.22 -16.59
CA PRO A 410 2.48 -7.48 -16.43
C PRO A 410 1.28 -8.36 -16.02
N ASN A 411 1.27 -9.63 -16.42
CA ASN A 411 0.16 -10.58 -16.22
C ASN A 411 0.58 -11.78 -15.35
N ILE A 412 1.55 -11.62 -14.45
CA ILE A 412 2.09 -12.74 -13.66
C ILE A 412 1.02 -13.44 -12.81
N LYS A 413 -0.03 -12.73 -12.40
CA LYS A 413 -1.15 -13.29 -11.64
C LYS A 413 -1.93 -14.32 -12.46
N GLU A 414 -2.11 -14.05 -13.75
CA GLU A 414 -2.82 -14.93 -14.68
C GLU A 414 -1.91 -16.01 -15.29
N GLU A 415 -0.62 -15.70 -15.47
CA GLU A 415 0.36 -16.58 -16.10
C GLU A 415 0.92 -17.63 -15.14
N LEU A 416 1.13 -17.29 -13.86
CA LEU A 416 1.66 -18.24 -12.89
C LEU A 416 0.68 -19.39 -12.68
N SER A 417 1.14 -20.60 -12.97
CA SER A 417 0.36 -21.82 -12.78
C SER A 417 0.80 -22.56 -11.53
N SER A 418 2.11 -22.78 -11.39
CA SER A 418 2.67 -23.60 -10.33
C SER A 418 4.11 -23.21 -10.01
N ILE A 419 4.64 -23.81 -8.95
CA ILE A 419 6.06 -23.79 -8.63
C ILE A 419 6.60 -25.22 -8.73
N LYS A 420 7.90 -25.36 -8.99
CA LYS A 420 8.63 -26.63 -8.95
C LYS A 420 9.89 -26.46 -8.11
N ILE A 421 10.30 -27.51 -7.42
CA ILE A 421 11.58 -27.55 -6.71
C ILE A 421 12.55 -28.38 -7.53
N VAL A 422 13.56 -27.71 -8.07
CA VAL A 422 14.47 -28.32 -9.04
C VAL A 422 15.65 -28.96 -8.31
N ASN A 423 16.20 -28.23 -7.33
CA ASN A 423 17.34 -28.66 -6.54
C ASN A 423 17.06 -28.48 -5.04
N VAL A 424 17.59 -29.41 -4.25
CA VAL A 424 17.51 -29.40 -2.79
C VAL A 424 18.91 -29.64 -2.24
N PHE A 425 19.39 -28.71 -1.42
CA PHE A 425 20.70 -28.77 -0.78
C PHE A 425 20.48 -28.86 0.73
N VAL A 426 20.88 -30.01 1.30
CA VAL A 426 20.86 -30.28 2.74
C VAL A 426 22.30 -30.44 3.20
N ARG A 427 22.69 -29.78 4.30
CA ARG A 427 24.02 -29.90 4.90
C ARG A 427 23.97 -30.21 6.39
#